data_AF-A0A3A9K689-F1
#
_entry.id   AF-A0A3A9K689-F1
#
_cell.length_a   1.000
_cell.length_b   1.000
_cell.length_c   1.000
_cell.angle_alpha   90.00
_cell.angle_beta   90.00
_cell.angle_gamma   90.00
#
_symmetry.space_group_name_H-M   'P 1'
#
loop_
_entity.id
_entity.type
_entity.pdbx_description
1 polymer ?
#
loop_
_entity_poly.entity_id
_entity_poly.type
_entity_poly.pdbx_seq_one_letter_code
_entity_poly.pdbx_strand_id
1 'polypeptide(L)'
;MESTVKESIKLLLISFIISLLVSMFSDFDLRIGFFVYVFVYFLSFLLVPYWLRNNNINWGIKLFLTIFVGIISITAIAYIYGIGRTLHTYTVAFCVLIISLIVINCIKKKIKR
;
A
#
# COMPACT_ATOMS: atom_id res chain seq x y z
N MET A 1 9.64 -18.71 -1.08
CA MET A 1 8.26 -18.27 -0.76
C MET A 1 8.08 -18.05 0.74
N GLU A 2 8.61 -18.94 1.59
CA GLU A 2 8.56 -18.79 3.05
C GLU A 2 9.32 -17.55 3.57
N SER A 3 10.52 -17.28 3.06
CA SER A 3 11.30 -16.07 3.42
C SER A 3 10.58 -14.76 3.06
N THR A 4 9.91 -14.73 1.91
CA THR A 4 9.20 -13.56 1.40
C THR A 4 7.92 -13.27 2.17
N VAL A 5 7.23 -14.31 2.64
CA VAL A 5 6.07 -14.18 3.53
C VAL A 5 6.51 -13.66 4.89
N LYS A 6 7.60 -14.22 5.45
CA LYS A 6 8.17 -13.77 6.73
C LYS A 6 8.57 -12.28 6.71
N GLU A 7 9.23 -11.83 5.65
CA GLU A 7 9.58 -10.41 5.48
C GLU A 7 8.35 -9.51 5.29
N SER A 8 7.33 -9.97 4.56
CA SER A 8 6.07 -9.23 4.41
C SER A 8 5.36 -9.06 5.76
N ILE A 9 5.29 -10.12 6.56
CA ILE A 9 4.71 -10.09 7.90
C ILE A 9 5.50 -9.13 8.80
N LYS A 10 6.83 -9.14 8.72
CA LYS A 10 7.69 -8.23 9.48
C LYS A 10 7.42 -6.77 9.11
N LEU A 11 7.33 -6.45 7.82
CA LEU A 11 6.99 -5.09 7.36
C LEU A 11 5.59 -4.67 7.81
N LEU A 12 4.63 -5.59 7.78
CA LEU A 12 3.26 -5.32 8.20
C LEU A 12 3.19 -5.05 9.72
N LEU A 13 3.90 -5.83 10.53
CA LEU A 13 4.04 -5.60 11.97
C LEU A 13 4.70 -4.26 12.28
N ILE A 14 5.80 -3.91 11.59
CA ILE A 14 6.47 -2.63 11.77
C ILE A 14 5.52 -1.47 11.42
N SER A 15 4.81 -1.59 10.29
CA SER A 15 3.82 -0.60 9.86
C SER A 15 2.71 -0.43 10.91
N PHE A 16 2.23 -1.53 11.49
CA PHE A 16 1.22 -1.53 12.53
C PHE A 16 1.72 -0.86 13.81
N ILE A 17 2.91 -1.25 14.30
CA ILE A 17 3.52 -0.70 15.52
C ILE A 17 3.74 0.81 15.37
N ILE A 18 4.33 1.26 14.27
CA ILE A 18 4.58 2.68 14.03
C ILE A 18 3.26 3.44 13.99
N SER A 19 2.26 2.93 13.29
CA SER A 19 0.94 3.58 13.22
C SER A 19 0.28 3.70 14.59
N LEU A 20 0.40 2.65 15.41
CA LEU A 20 -0.13 2.63 16.77
C LEU A 20 0.58 3.64 17.66
N LEU A 21 1.91 3.69 17.57
CA LEU A 21 2.75 4.61 18.32
C LEU A 21 2.44 6.07 17.95
N VAL A 22 2.34 6.36 16.66
CA VAL A 22 1.96 7.69 16.15
C VAL A 22 0.55 8.10 16.59
N SER A 23 -0.40 7.16 16.59
CA SER A 23 -1.77 7.42 17.05
C SER A 23 -1.85 7.72 18.56
N MET A 24 -0.94 7.18 19.37
CA MET A 24 -0.89 7.49 20.81
C MET A 24 -0.56 8.96 21.09
N PHE A 25 0.17 9.63 20.20
CA PHE A 25 0.50 11.05 20.31
C PHE A 25 -0.53 11.98 19.66
N SER A 26 -1.59 11.42 19.08
CA SER A 26 -2.65 12.20 18.44
C SER A 26 -3.81 12.44 19.41
N ASP A 27 -4.49 13.58 19.27
CA ASP A 27 -5.68 13.92 20.06
C ASP A 27 -6.72 12.78 20.03
N PHE A 28 -7.34 12.56 21.20
CA PHE A 28 -8.14 11.36 21.47
C PHE A 28 -9.30 11.17 20.48
N ASP A 29 -9.93 12.26 20.04
CA ASP A 29 -11.08 12.24 19.10
C ASP A 29 -10.70 11.79 17.68
N LEU A 30 -9.43 11.95 17.27
CA LEU A 30 -8.96 11.59 15.93
C LEU A 30 -8.05 10.34 15.93
N ARG A 31 -7.81 9.73 17.09
CA ARG A 31 -6.83 8.66 17.29
C ARG A 31 -7.04 7.48 16.33
N ILE A 32 -8.27 7.01 16.16
CA ILE A 32 -8.58 5.88 15.27
C ILE A 32 -8.40 6.27 13.80
N GLY A 33 -8.89 7.44 13.41
CA GLY A 33 -8.77 7.91 12.04
C GLY A 33 -7.31 8.10 11.62
N PHE A 34 -6.52 8.70 12.51
CA PHE A 34 -5.10 8.94 12.28
C PHE A 34 -4.31 7.64 12.23
N PHE A 35 -4.62 6.67 13.12
CA PHE A 35 -4.04 5.33 13.07
C PHE A 35 -4.24 4.68 11.69
N VAL A 36 -5.49 4.58 11.24
CA VAL A 36 -5.82 3.89 9.98
C VAL A 36 -5.16 4.59 8.81
N TYR A 37 -5.13 5.92 8.83
CA TYR A 37 -4.51 6.73 7.79
C TYR A 37 -3.01 6.51 7.65
N VAL A 38 -2.28 6.53 8.77
CA VAL A 38 -0.83 6.27 8.78
C VAL A 38 -0.56 4.82 8.39
N PHE A 39 -1.40 3.88 8.85
CA PHE A 39 -1.26 2.47 8.51
C PHE A 39 -1.44 2.20 7.01
N VAL A 40 -2.46 2.80 6.41
CA VAL A 40 -2.73 2.74 4.96
C VAL A 40 -1.57 3.33 4.15
N TYR A 41 -0.99 4.42 4.63
CA TYR A 41 0.18 5.02 3.98
C TYR A 41 1.37 4.05 3.96
N PHE A 42 1.70 3.41 5.08
CA PHE A 42 2.77 2.42 5.13
C PHE A 42 2.48 1.17 4.29
N LEU A 43 1.24 0.69 4.28
CA LEU A 43 0.81 -0.39 3.40
C LEU A 43 1.08 -0.04 1.92
N SER A 44 0.71 1.16 1.50
CA SER A 44 0.86 1.62 0.12
C SER A 44 2.32 1.88 -0.26
N PHE A 45 3.10 2.54 0.60
CA PHE A 45 4.45 2.99 0.26
C PHE A 45 5.58 2.03 0.67
N LEU A 46 5.36 1.14 1.63
CA LEU A 46 6.38 0.19 2.09
C LEU A 46 6.12 -1.21 1.52
N LEU A 47 4.88 -1.68 1.62
CA LEU A 47 4.54 -3.08 1.32
C LEU A 47 4.42 -3.33 -0.19
N VAL A 48 3.74 -2.44 -0.92
CA VAL A 48 3.54 -2.57 -2.37
C VAL A 48 4.88 -2.53 -3.14
N PRO A 49 5.80 -1.56 -2.91
CA PRO A 49 7.10 -1.56 -3.61
C PRO A 49 7.95 -2.79 -3.31
N TYR A 50 7.92 -3.27 -2.07
CA TYR A 50 8.62 -4.48 -1.67
C TYR A 50 8.15 -5.70 -2.47
N TRP A 51 6.83 -5.91 -2.59
CA TRP A 51 6.28 -6.99 -3.41
C TRP A 51 6.57 -6.82 -4.89
N LEU A 52 6.53 -5.59 -5.42
CA LEU A 52 6.83 -5.33 -6.82
C LEU A 52 8.30 -5.59 -7.16
N ARG A 53 9.23 -5.22 -6.28
CA ARG A 53 10.67 -5.44 -6.47
C ARG A 53 11.08 -6.90 -6.31
N ASN A 54 10.34 -7.69 -5.53
CA ASN A 54 10.70 -9.07 -5.24
C ASN A 54 10.46 -10.02 -6.42
N ASN A 55 11.52 -10.55 -7.05
CA ASN A 55 11.41 -11.42 -8.22
C ASN A 55 10.83 -12.82 -7.94
N ASN A 56 10.74 -13.23 -6.67
CA ASN A 56 10.21 -14.54 -6.28
C ASN A 56 8.68 -14.62 -6.30
N ILE A 57 7.98 -13.49 -6.39
CA ILE A 57 6.51 -13.44 -6.46
C ILE A 57 6.09 -13.45 -7.93
N ASN A 58 5.16 -14.32 -8.29
CA ASN A 58 4.64 -14.35 -9.65
C ASN A 58 3.97 -13.01 -10.00
N TRP A 59 4.11 -12.58 -11.25
CA TRP A 59 3.72 -11.25 -11.69
C TRP A 59 2.20 -10.99 -11.52
N GLY A 60 1.37 -12.02 -11.73
CA GLY A 60 -0.07 -11.95 -11.48
C GLY A 60 -0.42 -11.76 -10.00
N ILE A 61 0.33 -12.41 -9.10
CA ILE A 61 0.13 -12.28 -7.65
C ILE A 61 0.56 -10.88 -7.18
N LYS A 62 1.65 -10.33 -7.73
CA LYS A 62 2.06 -8.94 -7.46
C LYS A 62 0.96 -7.94 -7.81
N LEU A 63 0.35 -8.13 -8.98
CA LEU A 63 -0.74 -7.31 -9.47
C LEU A 63 -1.95 -7.40 -8.55
N PHE A 64 -2.36 -8.61 -8.19
CA PHE A 64 -3.48 -8.84 -7.28
C PHE A 64 -3.25 -8.18 -5.92
N LEU A 65 -2.09 -8.41 -5.29
CA LEU A 65 -1.73 -7.83 -4.00
C LEU A 65 -1.72 -6.30 -4.02
N THR A 66 -1.21 -5.72 -5.11
CA THR A 66 -1.17 -4.26 -5.30
C THR A 66 -2.57 -3.68 -5.40
N ILE A 67 -3.42 -4.26 -6.24
CA ILE A 67 -4.83 -3.83 -6.40
C ILE A 67 -5.57 -3.97 -5.08
N PHE A 68 -5.36 -5.08 -4.37
CA PHE A 68 -5.98 -5.34 -3.08
C PHE A 68 -5.61 -4.27 -2.03
N VAL A 69 -4.32 -3.93 -1.91
CA VAL A 69 -3.88 -2.84 -1.04
C VAL A 69 -4.45 -1.50 -1.49
N GLY A 70 -4.51 -1.23 -2.80
CA GLY A 70 -5.11 -0.01 -3.34
C GLY A 70 -6.59 0.14 -2.93
N ILE A 71 -7.39 -0.91 -3.08
CA ILE A 71 -8.81 -0.91 -2.71
C ILE A 71 -8.99 -0.69 -1.21
N ILE A 72 -8.23 -1.41 -0.38
CA ILE A 72 -8.28 -1.24 1.09
C ILE A 72 -7.93 0.19 1.46
N SER A 73 -6.89 0.74 0.83
CA SER A 73 -6.39 2.09 1.11
C SER A 73 -7.42 3.15 0.76
N ILE A 74 -8.02 3.07 -0.43
CA ILE A 74 -9.07 3.99 -0.88
C ILE A 74 -10.31 3.89 0.02
N THR A 75 -10.77 2.66 0.30
CA THR A 75 -11.96 2.42 1.12
C THR A 75 -11.78 2.94 2.55
N ALA A 76 -10.64 2.67 3.16
CA ALA A 76 -10.34 3.11 4.51
C ALA A 76 -10.25 4.64 4.62
N ILE A 77 -9.61 5.30 3.64
CA ILE A 77 -9.52 6.77 3.63
C ILE A 77 -10.90 7.40 3.37
N ALA A 78 -11.66 6.86 2.42
CA ALA A 78 -13.00 7.38 2.08
C ALA A 78 -13.98 7.26 3.26
N TYR A 79 -13.96 6.13 3.98
CA TYR A 79 -14.84 5.90 5.13
C TYR A 79 -14.53 6.83 6.32
N ILE A 80 -13.24 7.12 6.55
CA ILE A 80 -12.80 7.86 7.74
C ILE A 80 -12.80 9.37 7.52
N TYR A 81 -12.40 9.84 6.35
CA TYR A 81 -12.14 11.27 6.10
C TYR A 81 -12.92 11.86 4.93
N GLY A 82 -13.72 11.06 4.23
CA GLY A 82 -14.36 11.48 2.99
C GLY A 82 -13.38 11.65 1.82
N ILE A 83 -13.91 11.98 0.64
CA ILE A 83 -13.21 11.89 -0.65
C ILE A 83 -12.16 13.02 -0.85
N GLY A 84 -12.16 14.07 -0.02
CA GLY A 84 -11.46 15.34 -0.29
C GLY A 84 -10.06 15.53 0.30
N ARG A 85 -9.48 14.57 1.02
CA ARG A 85 -8.24 14.81 1.78
C ARG A 85 -6.96 14.57 0.97
N THR A 86 -5.92 15.37 1.18
CA THR A 86 -4.68 15.40 0.37
C THR A 86 -3.99 14.03 0.20
N LEU A 87 -4.01 13.16 1.21
CA LEU A 87 -3.46 11.79 1.11
C LEU A 87 -4.34 10.82 0.32
N HIS A 88 -5.65 11.05 0.21
CA HIS A 88 -6.44 10.33 -0.79
C HIS A 88 -5.88 10.60 -2.18
N THR A 89 -5.58 11.87 -2.48
CA THR A 89 -4.96 12.28 -3.75
C THR A 89 -3.60 11.63 -3.94
N TYR A 90 -2.74 11.59 -2.91
CA TYR A 90 -1.43 10.93 -2.99
C TYR A 90 -1.54 9.41 -3.16
N THR A 91 -2.44 8.74 -2.45
CA THR A 91 -2.67 7.30 -2.57
C THR A 91 -3.24 6.95 -3.94
N VAL A 92 -4.18 7.73 -4.46
CA VAL A 92 -4.72 7.56 -5.81
C VAL A 92 -3.63 7.82 -6.86
N ALA A 93 -2.87 8.90 -6.74
CA ALA A 93 -1.76 9.20 -7.63
C ALA A 93 -0.71 8.08 -7.62
N PHE A 94 -0.40 7.52 -6.44
CA PHE A 94 0.49 6.38 -6.30
C PHE A 94 -0.07 5.13 -6.97
N CYS A 95 -1.36 4.81 -6.77
CA CYS A 95 -2.01 3.70 -7.45
C CYS A 95 -1.96 3.86 -8.98
N VAL A 96 -2.23 5.06 -9.49
CA VAL A 96 -2.16 5.36 -10.94
C VAL A 96 -0.73 5.20 -11.47
N LEU A 97 0.29 5.70 -10.76
CA LEU A 97 1.69 5.53 -11.13
C LEU A 97 2.09 4.05 -11.18
N ILE A 98 1.67 3.26 -10.19
CA ILE A 98 1.96 1.83 -10.11
C ILE A 98 1.27 1.08 -11.25
N ILE A 99 0.00 1.35 -11.52
CA ILE A 99 -0.74 0.77 -12.66
C ILE A 99 -0.03 1.13 -13.97
N SER A 100 0.39 2.38 -14.13
CA SER A 100 1.11 2.84 -15.32
C SER A 100 2.44 2.10 -15.50
N LEU A 101 3.22 1.93 -14.42
CA LEU A 101 4.47 1.17 -14.44
C LEU A 101 4.24 -0.30 -14.80
N ILE A 102 3.18 -0.91 -14.26
CA ILE A 102 2.77 -2.27 -14.59
C ILE A 102 2.45 -2.37 -16.09
N VAL A 103 1.62 -1.46 -16.62
CA VAL A 103 1.24 -1.44 -18.04
C VAL A 103 2.48 -1.30 -18.93
N ILE A 104 3.37 -0.35 -18.64
CA ILE A 104 4.63 -0.14 -19.38
C ILE A 104 5.48 -1.41 -19.36
N ASN A 105 5.62 -2.05 -18.20
CA ASN A 105 6.43 -3.25 -18.06
C ASN A 105 5.81 -4.45 -18.82
N CYS A 106 4.47 -4.54 -18.84
CA CYS A 106 3.75 -5.52 -19.65
C CYS A 106 3.99 -5.31 -21.16
N ILE A 107 3.92 -4.06 -21.64
CA ILE A 107 4.21 -3.70 -23.03
C ILE A 107 5.66 -4.05 -23.39
N LYS A 108 6.63 -3.66 -22.56
CA LYS A 108 8.05 -3.99 -22.75
C LYS A 108 8.29 -5.49 -22.85
N LYS A 109 7.60 -6.29 -22.04
CA LYS A 109 7.72 -7.74 -22.03
C LYS A 109 7.12 -8.39 -23.29
N LYS A 110 6.11 -7.74 -23.90
CA LYS A 110 5.48 -8.17 -25.16
C LYS A 110 6.31 -7.82 -26.38
N ILE A 111 7.07 -6.72 -26.35
CA ILE A 111 7.96 -6.28 -27.45
C ILE A 111 9.28 -7.07 -27.50
N LYS A 112 9.73 -7.60 -26.36
CA LYS A 112 10.96 -8.42 -26.26
C LYS A 112 10.78 -9.91 -26.59
N ARG A 113 9.55 -10.34 -26.88
CA ARG A 113 9.21 -11.70 -27.32
C ARG A 113 8.91 -11.68 -28.81
#